data_AF-A0A329RZX7-F1
#
_entry.id   AF-A0A329RZX7-F1
#
_cell.length_a   1.000
_cell.length_b   1.000
_cell.length_c   1.000
_cell.angle_alpha   90.00
_cell.angle_beta   90.00
_cell.angle_gamma   90.00
#
_symmetry.space_group_name_H-M   'P 1'
#
loop_
_entity.id
_entity.type
_entity.pdbx_description
1 polymer ?
#
loop_
_entity_poly.entity_id
_entity_poly.type
_entity_poly.pdbx_seq_one_letter_code
_entity_poly.pdbx_strand_id
1 'polypeptide(L)'
;MSGTPDSGRVTVKQSPGRSISLCIGMRFATRQDATLHIKDFALVQGKQILLNLKLTGGTANVYVCSSKTKCSFEVRVLRSKSTLASDYFVSSFRAEHNGCSGFAKATAIQIASMSNIKLKARVLTAACYPNMLAQNKLNPFSASSVSPVLLVFILICFAISPY
;
A
#
# COMPACT_ATOMS: atom_id res chain seq x y z
N MET A 1 -29.35 -20.30 19.27
CA MET A 1 -29.75 -18.95 18.82
C MET A 1 -28.84 -18.56 17.67
N SER A 2 -29.44 -18.36 16.51
CA SER A 2 -28.82 -18.48 15.19
C SER A 2 -28.22 -17.14 14.73
N GLY A 3 -26.92 -17.11 14.47
CA GLY A 3 -26.26 -16.00 13.78
C GLY A 3 -26.60 -16.05 12.29
N THR A 4 -27.13 -14.96 11.75
CA THR A 4 -27.27 -14.74 10.31
C THR A 4 -25.90 -14.89 9.62
N PRO A 5 -25.79 -15.54 8.44
CA PRO A 5 -24.52 -15.65 7.74
C PRO A 5 -24.05 -14.24 7.37
N ASP A 6 -23.01 -13.81 8.07
CA ASP A 6 -22.32 -12.55 7.90
C ASP A 6 -22.00 -12.33 6.41
N SER A 7 -22.32 -11.16 5.85
CA SER A 7 -22.54 -10.90 4.41
C SER A 7 -21.29 -10.96 3.51
N GLY A 8 -20.48 -12.01 3.58
CA GLY A 8 -19.36 -12.28 2.68
C GLY A 8 -18.31 -11.16 2.63
N ARG A 9 -18.21 -10.34 3.69
CA ARG A 9 -17.27 -9.22 3.80
C ARG A 9 -16.08 -9.62 4.65
N VAL A 10 -14.88 -9.31 4.18
CA VAL A 10 -13.64 -9.43 4.95
C VAL A 10 -12.93 -8.09 4.97
N THR A 11 -12.43 -7.68 6.13
CA THR A 11 -11.69 -6.44 6.33
C THR A 11 -10.31 -6.76 6.88
N VAL A 12 -9.28 -6.17 6.29
CA VAL A 12 -7.88 -6.32 6.72
C VAL A 12 -7.37 -4.96 7.18
N LYS A 13 -6.68 -4.95 8.34
CA LYS A 13 -6.07 -3.76 8.91
C LYS A 13 -4.64 -3.62 8.39
N GLN A 14 -4.28 -2.42 7.95
CA GLN A 14 -2.97 -1.97 7.52
C GLN A 14 -2.47 -0.90 8.50
N SER A 15 -1.23 -1.02 8.94
CA SER A 15 -0.60 0.00 9.79
C SER A 15 -0.04 1.15 8.94
N PRO A 16 -0.18 2.43 9.36
CA PRO A 16 -0.90 2.93 10.55
C PRO A 16 -2.36 3.25 10.23
N GLY A 17 -3.30 2.50 10.82
CA GLY A 17 -4.73 2.86 10.90
C GLY A 17 -5.59 2.73 9.63
N ARG A 18 -5.04 2.30 8.49
CA ARG A 18 -5.82 2.12 7.26
C ARG A 18 -6.46 0.74 7.25
N SER A 19 -7.72 0.59 6.86
CA SER A 19 -8.35 -0.72 6.65
C SER A 19 -8.89 -0.84 5.24
N ILE A 20 -8.70 -2.01 4.63
CA ILE A 20 -9.27 -2.32 3.32
C ILE A 20 -10.22 -3.50 3.45
N SER A 21 -11.40 -3.38 2.84
CA SER A 21 -12.43 -4.42 2.86
C SER A 21 -12.77 -4.89 1.46
N LEU A 22 -13.08 -6.18 1.34
CA LEU A 22 -13.63 -6.78 0.13
C LEU A 22 -14.88 -7.57 0.52
N CYS A 23 -15.97 -7.40 -0.23
CA CYS A 23 -17.21 -8.13 0.02
C CYS A 23 -17.89 -8.57 -1.28
N ILE A 24 -18.70 -9.62 -1.16
CA ILE A 24 -19.62 -10.02 -2.24
C ILE A 24 -20.58 -8.86 -2.52
N GLY A 25 -20.87 -8.62 -3.81
CA GLY A 25 -21.71 -7.52 -4.27
C GLY A 25 -21.01 -6.16 -4.36
N MET A 26 -19.76 -6.03 -3.93
CA MET A 26 -18.98 -4.79 -4.10
C MET A 26 -18.86 -4.46 -5.60
N ARG A 27 -19.18 -3.21 -5.96
CA ARG A 27 -19.23 -2.75 -7.37
C ARG A 27 -18.05 -1.83 -7.69
N PHE A 28 -17.62 -1.85 -8.95
CA PHE A 28 -16.52 -1.08 -9.50
C PHE A 28 -16.93 -0.54 -10.86
N ALA A 29 -16.57 0.72 -11.15
CA ALA A 29 -16.87 1.33 -12.44
C ALA A 29 -16.11 0.61 -13.57
N THR A 30 -14.84 0.29 -13.34
CA THR A 30 -13.99 -0.38 -14.33
C THR A 30 -13.38 -1.68 -13.81
N ARG A 31 -12.94 -2.53 -14.75
CA ARG A 31 -12.16 -3.73 -14.45
C ARG A 31 -10.85 -3.39 -13.76
N GLN A 32 -10.24 -2.28 -14.14
CA GLN A 32 -8.97 -1.79 -13.61
C GLN A 32 -9.12 -1.42 -12.13
N ASP A 33 -10.20 -0.73 -11.77
CA ASP A 33 -10.51 -0.39 -10.37
C ASP A 33 -10.69 -1.66 -9.53
N ALA A 34 -11.46 -2.63 -10.04
CA ALA A 34 -11.62 -3.92 -9.38
C ALA A 34 -10.27 -4.63 -9.19
N THR A 35 -9.43 -4.63 -10.23
CA THR A 35 -8.10 -5.24 -10.19
C THR A 35 -7.21 -4.58 -9.14
N LEU A 36 -7.18 -3.24 -9.11
CA LEU A 36 -6.37 -2.47 -8.18
C LEU A 36 -6.82 -2.72 -6.74
N HIS A 37 -8.12 -2.60 -6.47
CA HIS A 37 -8.67 -2.81 -5.14
C HIS A 37 -8.42 -4.23 -4.61
N ILE A 38 -8.58 -5.26 -5.45
CA ILE A 38 -8.31 -6.65 -5.08
C ILE A 38 -6.82 -6.88 -4.81
N LYS A 39 -5.93 -6.31 -5.64
CA LYS A 39 -4.48 -6.39 -5.43
C LYS A 39 -4.06 -5.70 -4.14
N ASP A 40 -4.59 -4.52 -3.87
CA ASP A 40 -4.33 -3.79 -2.63
C ASP A 40 -4.81 -4.59 -1.41
N PHE A 41 -5.99 -5.22 -1.50
CA PHE A 41 -6.53 -6.07 -0.44
C PHE A 41 -5.58 -7.23 -0.08
N ALA A 42 -5.05 -7.95 -1.08
CA ALA A 42 -4.06 -8.99 -0.81
C ALA A 42 -2.69 -8.46 -0.43
N LEU A 43 -2.30 -7.29 -0.93
CA LEU A 43 -1.03 -6.67 -0.58
C LEU A 43 -0.97 -6.37 0.93
N VAL A 44 -2.08 -5.92 1.53
CA VAL A 44 -2.17 -5.74 2.98
C VAL A 44 -2.02 -7.06 3.74
N GLN A 45 -2.44 -8.18 3.15
CA GLN A 45 -2.20 -9.53 3.69
C GLN A 45 -0.77 -10.06 3.41
N GLY A 46 0.08 -9.26 2.77
CA GLY A 46 1.42 -9.67 2.34
C GLY A 46 1.42 -10.69 1.21
N LYS A 47 0.33 -10.80 0.45
CA LYS A 47 0.15 -11.77 -0.64
C LYS A 47 0.14 -11.07 -2.00
N GLN A 48 0.46 -11.84 -3.04
CA GLN A 48 0.37 -11.39 -4.43
C GLN A 48 -0.78 -12.11 -5.14
N ILE A 49 -1.57 -11.34 -5.89
CA ILE A 49 -2.68 -11.85 -6.71
C ILE A 49 -2.36 -11.67 -8.19
N LEU A 50 -2.76 -12.66 -8.97
CA LEU A 50 -2.73 -12.64 -10.43
C LEU A 50 -4.14 -12.89 -11.00
N LEU A 51 -4.35 -12.40 -12.22
CA LEU A 51 -5.53 -12.75 -13.00
C LEU A 51 -5.32 -14.14 -13.62
N ASN A 52 -6.23 -15.07 -13.36
CA ASN A 52 -6.20 -16.39 -13.98
C ASN A 52 -6.81 -16.33 -15.37
N LEU A 53 -5.97 -16.29 -16.41
CA LEU A 53 -6.39 -16.21 -17.81
C LEU A 53 -7.17 -17.43 -18.30
N LYS A 54 -7.02 -18.60 -17.66
CA LYS A 54 -7.76 -19.82 -18.04
C LYS A 54 -9.20 -19.79 -17.55
N LEU A 55 -9.44 -19.18 -16.38
CA LEU A 55 -10.77 -19.06 -15.77
C LEU A 55 -11.47 -17.74 -16.13
N THR A 56 -10.70 -16.77 -16.62
CA THR A 56 -11.21 -15.49 -17.10
C THR A 56 -11.70 -15.64 -18.53
N GLY A 57 -12.91 -15.18 -18.79
CA GLY A 57 -13.54 -15.28 -20.11
C GLY A 57 -14.88 -14.56 -20.16
N GLY A 58 -15.19 -13.97 -21.32
CA GLY A 58 -16.41 -13.21 -21.55
C GLY A 58 -16.58 -12.07 -20.53
N THR A 59 -17.58 -12.21 -19.65
CA THR A 59 -17.89 -11.22 -18.60
C THR A 59 -17.20 -11.50 -17.27
N ALA A 60 -16.54 -12.66 -17.12
CA ALA A 60 -15.96 -13.11 -15.85
C ALA A 60 -14.45 -12.85 -15.79
N ASN A 61 -14.01 -12.27 -14.67
CA ASN A 61 -12.61 -12.07 -14.31
C ASN A 61 -12.34 -12.81 -13.01
N VAL A 62 -11.34 -13.68 -13.00
CA VAL A 62 -11.02 -14.51 -11.84
C VAL A 62 -9.62 -14.21 -11.36
N TYR A 63 -9.51 -13.78 -10.12
CA TYR A 63 -8.26 -13.43 -9.46
C TYR A 63 -7.88 -14.52 -8.46
N VAL A 64 -6.64 -14.98 -8.52
CA VAL A 64 -6.10 -16.07 -7.69
C VAL A 64 -4.77 -15.66 -7.07
N CYS A 65 -4.39 -16.34 -5.99
CA CYS A 65 -3.07 -16.11 -5.39
C CYS A 65 -1.94 -16.58 -6.34
N SER A 66 -0.84 -15.83 -6.38
CA SER A 66 0.37 -16.13 -7.17
C SER A 66 1.24 -17.25 -6.58
N SER A 67 0.84 -17.86 -5.47
CA SER A 67 1.62 -18.89 -4.78
C SER A 67 1.92 -20.08 -5.70
N LYS A 68 3.11 -20.69 -5.54
CA LYS A 68 3.44 -21.97 -6.17
C LYS A 68 2.70 -23.13 -5.50
N THR A 69 2.43 -23.03 -4.20
CA THR A 69 1.64 -24.02 -3.47
C THR A 69 0.14 -23.82 -3.72
N LYS A 70 -0.63 -24.92 -3.63
CA LYS A 70 -2.09 -24.86 -3.76
C LYS A 70 -2.68 -23.88 -2.74
N CYS A 71 -3.49 -22.95 -3.23
CA CYS A 71 -4.11 -21.89 -2.46
C CYS A 71 -5.59 -21.81 -2.85
N SER A 72 -6.48 -21.69 -1.87
CA SER A 72 -7.93 -21.61 -2.09
C SER A 72 -8.41 -20.19 -2.37
N PHE A 73 -7.55 -19.19 -2.24
CA PHE A 73 -7.89 -17.79 -2.46
C PHE A 73 -8.38 -17.58 -3.90
N GLU A 74 -9.62 -17.13 -4.03
CA GLU A 74 -10.25 -16.78 -5.30
C GLU A 74 -11.18 -15.58 -5.12
N VAL A 75 -11.09 -14.62 -6.03
CA VAL A 75 -12.08 -13.56 -6.19
C VAL A 75 -12.62 -13.61 -7.60
N ARG A 76 -13.93 -13.74 -7.75
CA ARG A 76 -14.59 -13.67 -9.06
C ARG A 76 -15.34 -12.37 -9.20
N VAL A 77 -15.05 -11.67 -10.28
CA VAL A 77 -15.68 -10.40 -10.64
C VAL A 77 -16.40 -10.59 -11.98
N LEU A 78 -17.67 -10.24 -12.02
CA LEU A 78 -18.49 -10.29 -13.23
C LEU A 78 -18.77 -8.88 -13.72
N ARG A 79 -18.79 -8.70 -15.04
CA ARG A 79 -19.37 -7.51 -15.66
C ARG A 79 -20.89 -7.61 -15.60
N SER A 80 -21.55 -6.55 -15.18
CA SER A 80 -23.00 -6.40 -15.26
C SER A 80 -23.49 -6.61 -16.69
N LYS A 81 -24.61 -7.33 -16.83
CA LYS A 81 -25.30 -7.54 -18.10
C LYS A 81 -26.43 -6.52 -18.34
N SER A 82 -26.63 -5.59 -17.40
CA SER A 82 -27.67 -4.58 -17.54
C SER A 82 -27.33 -3.63 -18.69
N THR A 83 -28.33 -3.26 -19.48
CA THR A 83 -28.22 -2.23 -20.52
C THR A 83 -27.96 -0.84 -19.93
N LEU A 84 -28.29 -0.64 -18.65
CA LEU A 84 -28.18 0.64 -17.95
C LEU A 84 -26.88 0.79 -17.16
N ALA A 85 -26.15 -0.31 -16.92
CA ALA A 85 -24.96 -0.31 -16.07
C ALA A 85 -23.90 -1.27 -16.62
N SER A 86 -22.75 -0.72 -16.98
CA SER A 86 -21.58 -1.43 -17.52
C SER A 86 -20.52 -1.73 -16.45
N ASP A 87 -20.92 -1.69 -15.19
CA ASP A 87 -20.05 -1.83 -14.04
C ASP A 87 -19.67 -3.31 -13.75
N TYR A 88 -18.74 -3.50 -12.84
CA TYR A 88 -18.21 -4.78 -12.43
C TYR A 88 -18.57 -5.04 -10.98
N PHE A 89 -18.90 -6.28 -10.61
CA PHE A 89 -19.21 -6.62 -9.23
C PHE A 89 -18.57 -7.93 -8.79
N VAL A 90 -18.23 -8.03 -7.51
CA VAL A 90 -17.71 -9.27 -6.91
C VAL A 90 -18.85 -10.27 -6.78
N SER A 91 -18.82 -11.35 -7.56
CA SER A 91 -19.84 -12.39 -7.52
C SER A 91 -19.56 -13.44 -6.46
N SER A 92 -18.30 -13.79 -6.26
CA SER A 92 -17.87 -14.75 -5.24
C SER A 92 -16.49 -14.41 -4.72
N PHE A 93 -16.25 -14.78 -3.47
CA PHE A 93 -15.03 -14.41 -2.76
C PHE A 93 -14.67 -15.48 -1.73
N ARG A 94 -13.41 -15.93 -1.76
CA ARG A 94 -12.80 -16.76 -0.72
C ARG A 94 -11.47 -16.13 -0.30
N ALA A 95 -11.40 -15.67 0.95
CA ALA A 95 -10.25 -14.95 1.50
C ALA A 95 -9.12 -15.86 2.02
N GLU A 96 -9.36 -17.16 2.13
CA GLU A 96 -8.44 -18.10 2.76
C GLU A 96 -7.22 -18.38 1.88
N HIS A 97 -6.03 -18.28 2.48
CA HIS A 97 -4.76 -18.53 1.79
C HIS A 97 -4.14 -19.90 2.13
N ASN A 98 -4.71 -20.70 3.05
CA ASN A 98 -4.27 -22.06 3.40
C ASN A 98 -2.75 -22.24 3.58
N GLY A 99 -2.07 -21.28 4.21
CA GLY A 99 -0.62 -21.35 4.44
C GLY A 99 0.24 -21.22 3.17
N CYS A 100 -0.28 -20.61 2.10
CA CYS A 100 0.43 -20.52 0.83
C CYS A 100 1.72 -19.67 0.90
N SER A 101 2.75 -20.08 0.15
CA SER A 101 4.06 -19.41 0.10
C SER A 101 4.11 -18.19 -0.82
N GLY A 102 2.98 -17.79 -1.41
CA GLY A 102 2.89 -16.54 -2.16
C GLY A 102 3.18 -15.36 -1.24
N PHE A 103 4.12 -14.50 -1.62
CA PHE A 103 4.43 -13.26 -0.93
C PHE A 103 4.34 -12.10 -1.92
N ALA A 104 3.93 -10.94 -1.42
CA ALA A 104 3.98 -9.71 -2.19
C ALA A 104 5.43 -9.40 -2.58
N LYS A 105 5.70 -9.35 -3.89
CA LYS A 105 7.00 -8.94 -4.42
C LYS A 105 6.91 -7.55 -5.00
N ALA A 106 7.81 -6.66 -4.58
CA ALA A 106 7.96 -5.35 -5.20
C ALA A 106 8.27 -5.52 -6.70
N THR A 107 7.51 -4.85 -7.55
CA THR A 107 7.73 -4.88 -9.00
C THR A 107 8.94 -4.04 -9.37
N ALA A 108 9.63 -4.36 -10.47
CA ALA A 108 10.80 -3.60 -10.93
C ALA A 108 10.50 -2.11 -11.12
N ILE A 109 9.27 -1.77 -11.54
CA ILE A 109 8.81 -0.38 -11.67
C ILE A 109 8.73 0.31 -10.30
N GLN A 110 8.21 -0.38 -9.27
CA GLN A 110 8.18 0.14 -7.90
C GLN A 110 9.60 0.30 -7.33
N ILE A 111 10.50 -0.63 -7.64
CA ILE A 111 11.91 -0.52 -7.22
C ILE A 111 12.58 0.69 -7.91
N ALA A 112 12.32 0.88 -9.21
CA ALA A 112 12.86 2.00 -9.98
C ALA A 112 12.27 3.37 -9.56
N SER A 113 11.02 3.44 -9.14
CA SER A 113 10.46 4.68 -8.59
C SER A 113 11.04 5.00 -7.22
N MET A 114 11.29 3.99 -6.38
CA MET A 114 11.94 4.17 -5.07
C MET A 114 13.40 4.61 -5.17
N SER A 115 14.16 4.13 -6.17
CA SER A 115 15.54 4.58 -6.39
C SER A 115 15.61 6.05 -6.81
N ASN A 116 14.61 6.53 -7.56
CA ASN A 116 14.49 7.94 -7.93
C ASN A 116 14.08 8.86 -6.77
N ILE A 117 13.31 8.36 -5.78
CA ILE A 117 12.98 9.13 -4.57
C ILE A 117 14.25 9.42 -3.75
N LYS A 118 15.19 8.46 -3.66
CA LYS A 118 16.46 8.65 -2.95
C LYS A 118 17.34 9.74 -3.59
N LEU A 119 17.31 9.85 -4.92
CA LEU A 119 17.97 10.93 -5.67
C LEU A 119 17.26 12.28 -5.48
N LYS A 120 15.93 12.32 -5.57
CA LYS A 120 15.16 13.56 -5.35
C LYS A 120 15.30 14.11 -3.94
N ALA A 121 15.34 13.24 -2.92
CA ALA A 121 15.61 13.64 -1.54
C ALA A 121 17.02 14.25 -1.37
N ARG A 122 18.05 13.65 -2.00
CA ARG A 122 19.41 14.20 -2.02
C ARG A 122 19.49 15.55 -2.74
N VAL A 123 18.78 15.72 -3.85
CA VAL A 123 18.74 16.98 -4.60
C VAL A 123 18.00 18.07 -3.81
N LEU A 124 16.92 17.74 -3.11
CA LEU A 124 16.20 18.69 -2.24
C LEU A 124 17.05 19.12 -1.02
N THR A 125 17.82 18.21 -0.42
CA THR A 125 18.79 18.59 0.62
C THR A 125 19.94 19.44 0.08
N ALA A 126 20.38 19.22 -1.16
CA ALA A 126 21.43 20.05 -1.77
C ALA A 126 20.89 21.43 -2.23
N ALA A 127 19.65 21.51 -2.68
CA ALA A 127 19.01 22.75 -3.13
C ALA A 127 18.54 23.64 -1.97
N CYS A 128 18.36 23.10 -0.75
CA CYS A 128 18.07 23.90 0.45
C CYS A 128 19.32 24.44 1.16
N TYR A 129 20.54 24.15 0.67
CA TYR A 129 21.79 24.61 1.29
C TYR A 129 22.52 25.83 0.68
N PRO A 130 22.13 26.48 -0.44
CA PRO A 130 22.77 27.74 -0.79
C PRO A 130 22.16 28.96 -0.09
N ASN A 131 20.95 28.88 0.48
CA ASN A 131 20.24 30.06 1.00
C ASN A 131 20.29 30.23 2.54
N MET A 132 21.32 29.70 3.19
CA MET A 132 21.62 29.98 4.62
C MET A 132 22.95 30.75 4.80
N LEU A 133 23.78 30.85 3.76
CA LEU A 133 25.08 31.55 3.82
C LEU A 133 25.02 33.00 3.29
N ALA A 134 23.89 33.43 2.71
CA ALA A 134 23.75 34.75 2.10
C ALA A 134 23.10 35.82 3.02
N GLN A 135 22.66 35.49 4.24
CA GLN A 135 22.04 36.48 5.14
C GLN A 135 22.87 36.85 6.39
N ASN A 136 24.07 36.30 6.57
CA ASN A 136 24.89 36.60 7.75
C ASN A 136 26.02 37.61 7.48
N LYS A 137 25.76 38.62 6.65
CA LYS A 137 26.75 39.69 6.38
C LYS A 137 26.27 41.11 6.61
N LEU A 138 25.06 41.29 7.15
CA LEU A 138 24.56 42.58 7.62
C LEU A 138 23.68 42.29 8.83
N ASN A 139 24.20 42.50 10.05
CA ASN A 139 23.51 42.85 11.31
C ASN A 139 24.28 42.30 12.52
N PRO A 140 24.99 43.14 13.29
CA PRO A 140 25.43 42.76 14.63
C PRO A 140 24.26 42.99 15.59
N PHE A 141 23.48 41.97 15.91
CA PHE A 141 22.47 42.06 16.97
C PHE A 141 22.50 40.84 17.90
N SER A 142 22.92 41.13 19.13
CA SER A 142 22.90 40.39 20.39
C SER A 142 22.68 38.87 20.36
N ALA A 143 23.72 38.15 20.78
CA ALA A 143 23.61 36.84 21.37
C ALA A 143 22.84 36.91 22.70
N SER A 144 21.64 36.35 22.75
CA SER A 144 20.99 35.99 24.01
C SER A 144 19.92 34.90 23.79
N SER A 145 20.09 33.81 24.54
CA SER A 145 19.16 32.69 24.75
C SER A 145 19.18 31.54 23.73
N VAL A 146 20.32 30.85 23.64
CA VAL A 146 20.26 29.40 23.38
C VAL A 146 20.08 28.74 24.75
N SER A 147 18.89 28.17 25.01
CA SER A 147 18.60 27.52 26.29
C SER A 147 19.56 26.34 26.51
N PRO A 148 20.21 26.22 27.68
CA PRO A 148 21.21 25.19 27.97
C PRO A 148 20.66 23.76 27.89
N VAL A 149 19.33 23.59 27.88
CA VAL A 149 18.66 22.28 27.72
C VAL A 149 18.91 21.67 26.34
N LEU A 150 19.04 22.49 25.29
CA LEU A 150 19.21 21.99 23.92
C LEU A 150 20.63 21.47 23.66
N LEU A 151 21.62 22.01 24.37
CA LEU A 151 23.02 21.57 24.23
C LEU A 151 23.26 20.20 24.89
N VAL A 152 22.53 19.90 25.97
CA VAL A 152 22.59 18.60 26.66
C VAL A 152 22.00 17.48 25.82
N PHE A 153 20.89 17.72 25.11
CA PHE A 153 20.29 16.71 24.23
C PHE A 153 21.21 16.30 23.07
N ILE A 154 21.96 17.25 22.50
CA ILE A 154 22.87 16.94 21.40
C ILE A 154 24.06 16.11 21.90
N LEU A 155 24.58 16.37 23.10
CA LEU A 155 25.70 15.60 23.65
C LEU A 155 25.31 14.17 24.06
N ILE A 156 24.07 13.94 24.54
CA ILE A 156 23.63 12.59 24.92
C ILE A 156 23.48 11.68 23.69
N CYS A 157 23.06 12.22 22.55
CA CYS A 157 22.90 11.41 21.33
C CYS A 157 24.21 10.90 20.73
N PHE A 158 25.36 11.54 21.00
CA PHE A 158 26.66 11.08 20.49
C PHE A 158 27.39 10.09 21.43
N ALA A 159 26.93 9.92 22.68
CA ALA A 159 27.61 9.07 23.66
C ALA A 159 27.03 7.63 23.77
N ILE A 160 25.92 7.32 23.09
CA ILE A 160 25.28 6.00 23.15
C ILE A 160 25.32 5.35 21.76
N SER A 161 26.53 5.10 21.28
CA SER A 161 26.77 4.15 20.19
C SER A 161 27.93 3.24 20.61
N PRO A 162 27.68 2.11 21.30
CA PRO A 162 28.68 1.08 21.38
C PRO A 162 28.76 0.35 20.03
N TYR A 163 30.01 0.14 19.61
CA TYR A 163 30.50 -0.67 18.49
C TYR A 163 29.58 -1.74 17.91
#